data_AF-A0A939HWC2-F1
#
_entry.id   AF-A0A939HWC2-F1
#
_cell.length_a   1.000
_cell.length_b   1.000
_cell.length_c   1.000
_cell.angle_alpha   90.00
_cell.angle_beta   90.00
_cell.angle_gamma   90.00
#
_symmetry.space_group_name_H-M   'P 1'
#
loop_
_entity.id
_entity.type
_entity.pdbx_description
1 polymer ?
#
loop_
_entity_poly.entity_id
_entity_poly.type
_entity_poly.pdbx_seq_one_letter_code
_entity_poly.pdbx_strand_id
1 'polypeptide(L)'
;MDRLEHYRESIKKFLKQYADSNQNSDISVQLVCDTENDRYLLLDIGWQNSRRVHDCIFHFDIIDGKIWLQENNTDLEIDEYLEEMGISPKEISLCAQVFRLRRVIVKQM
;
A
#
# COMPACT_ATOMS: atom_id res chain seq x y z
N MET A 1 13.43 -8.94 15.99
CA MET A 1 12.80 -10.03 15.21
C MET A 1 11.28 -9.95 15.31
N ASP A 2 10.71 -9.97 16.52
CA ASP A 2 9.24 -9.95 16.72
C ASP A 2 8.52 -8.78 16.03
N ARG A 3 9.00 -7.55 16.24
CA ARG A 3 8.39 -6.34 15.65
C ARG A 3 8.51 -6.25 14.13
N LEU A 4 9.64 -6.68 13.56
CA LEU A 4 9.83 -6.64 12.11
C LEU A 4 8.92 -7.67 11.44
N GLU A 5 8.85 -8.89 11.99
CA GLU A 5 7.95 -9.90 11.46
C GLU A 5 6.49 -9.49 11.58
N HIS A 6 6.12 -8.88 12.70
CA HIS A 6 4.80 -8.28 12.87
C HIS A 6 4.46 -7.27 11.77
N TYR A 7 5.37 -6.35 11.42
CA TYR A 7 5.15 -5.42 10.31
C TYR A 7 4.96 -6.12 8.97
N ARG A 8 5.81 -7.10 8.67
CA ARG A 8 5.73 -7.87 7.43
C ARG A 8 4.38 -8.58 7.34
N GLU A 9 3.95 -9.24 8.41
CA GLU A 9 2.67 -9.93 8.48
C GLU A 9 1.48 -8.97 8.34
N SER A 10 1.51 -7.84 9.05
CA SER A 10 0.46 -6.82 8.97
C SER A 10 0.35 -6.23 7.56
N ILE A 11 1.45 -5.85 6.92
CA ILE A 11 1.45 -5.34 5.54
C ILE A 11 0.92 -6.40 4.57
N LYS A 12 1.46 -7.63 4.62
CA LYS A 12 1.00 -8.74 3.76
C LYS A 12 -0.49 -9.02 3.94
N LYS A 13 -0.98 -8.99 5.19
CA LYS A 13 -2.40 -9.22 5.52
C LYS A 13 -3.28 -8.10 4.95
N PHE A 14 -2.89 -6.84 5.18
CA PHE A 14 -3.60 -5.68 4.64
C PHE A 14 -3.73 -5.75 3.11
N LEU A 15 -2.61 -5.94 2.40
CA LEU A 15 -2.60 -5.98 0.94
C LEU A 15 -3.44 -7.15 0.40
N LYS A 16 -3.38 -8.31 1.05
CA LYS A 16 -4.19 -9.47 0.66
C LYS A 16 -5.69 -9.23 0.85
N GLN A 17 -6.09 -8.67 2.00
CA GLN A 17 -7.49 -8.34 2.27
C GLN A 17 -8.04 -7.32 1.26
N TYR A 18 -7.22 -6.33 0.89
CA TYR A 18 -7.60 -5.37 -0.15
C TYR A 18 -7.75 -6.05 -1.52
N ALA A 19 -6.82 -6.92 -1.89
CA ALA A 19 -6.88 -7.66 -3.15
C ALA A 19 -8.11 -8.55 -3.27
N ASP A 20 -8.46 -9.27 -2.20
CA ASP A 20 -9.63 -10.15 -2.15
C ASP A 20 -10.94 -9.37 -2.29
N SER A 21 -10.95 -8.10 -1.86
CA SER A 21 -12.13 -7.23 -1.90
C SER A 21 -12.29 -6.47 -3.22
N ASN A 22 -11.24 -6.38 -4.04
CA ASN A 22 -11.20 -5.58 -5.28
C ASN A 22 -11.02 -6.43 -6.55
N GLN A 23 -11.55 -7.65 -6.56
CA GLN A 23 -11.45 -8.51 -7.74
C GLN A 23 -12.30 -8.01 -8.91
N ASN A 24 -11.69 -7.95 -10.10
CA ASN A 24 -12.33 -7.61 -11.37
C ASN A 24 -11.99 -8.68 -12.42
N SER A 25 -12.87 -8.94 -13.39
CA SER A 25 -12.66 -10.00 -14.40
C SER A 25 -11.54 -9.69 -15.39
N ASP A 26 -11.37 -8.41 -15.74
CA ASP A 26 -10.47 -7.98 -16.83
C ASP A 26 -9.16 -7.36 -16.32
N ILE A 27 -9.14 -6.98 -15.04
CA ILE A 27 -8.00 -6.42 -14.33
C ILE A 27 -7.68 -7.32 -13.15
N SER A 28 -6.48 -7.91 -13.17
CA SER A 28 -5.98 -8.74 -12.09
C SER A 28 -5.28 -7.87 -11.06
N VAL A 29 -5.73 -7.98 -9.81
CA VAL A 29 -4.99 -7.46 -8.66
C VAL A 29 -3.88 -8.45 -8.31
N GLN A 30 -2.62 -8.02 -8.33
CA GLN A 30 -1.46 -8.86 -8.08
C GLN A 30 -0.63 -8.35 -6.90
N LEU A 31 -0.39 -9.23 -5.94
CA LEU A 31 0.49 -8.98 -4.80
C LEU A 31 1.92 -9.42 -5.13
N VAL A 32 2.86 -8.48 -5.03
CA VAL A 32 4.30 -8.72 -5.19
C VAL A 32 5.00 -8.51 -3.86
N CYS A 33 5.63 -9.55 -3.34
CA CYS A 33 6.33 -9.52 -2.06
C CYS A 33 7.80 -9.89 -2.27
N ASP A 34 8.70 -8.93 -2.07
CA ASP A 34 10.13 -9.14 -1.94
C ASP A 34 10.47 -9.11 -0.45
N THR A 35 10.36 -10.27 0.20
CA THR A 35 10.61 -10.40 1.65
C THR A 35 12.08 -10.31 2.03
N GLU A 36 13.00 -10.48 1.06
CA GLU A 36 14.44 -10.35 1.31
C GLU A 36 14.85 -8.87 1.43
N ASN A 37 14.21 -8.01 0.62
CA ASN A 37 14.48 -6.57 0.62
C ASN A 37 13.37 -5.74 1.25
N ASP A 38 12.40 -6.39 1.90
CA ASP A 38 11.25 -5.76 2.57
C ASP A 38 10.45 -4.80 1.68
N ARG A 39 10.06 -5.24 0.47
CA ARG A 39 9.21 -4.48 -0.46
C ARG A 39 7.92 -5.20 -0.76
N TYR A 40 6.80 -4.48 -0.70
CA TYR A 40 5.47 -5.04 -0.84
C TYR A 40 4.61 -4.13 -1.72
N LEU A 41 4.22 -4.65 -2.88
CA LEU A 41 3.43 -3.91 -3.87
C LEU A 41 2.12 -4.62 -4.14
N LEU A 42 1.07 -3.85 -4.36
CA LEU A 42 -0.18 -4.33 -4.92
C LEU A 42 -0.44 -3.62 -6.24
N LEU A 43 -0.58 -4.39 -7.31
CA LEU A 43 -0.65 -3.87 -8.68
C LEU A 43 -1.98 -4.25 -9.33
N ASP A 44 -2.54 -3.33 -10.09
CA ASP A 44 -3.56 -3.62 -11.09
C ASP A 44 -2.90 -3.92 -12.43
N ILE A 45 -3.11 -5.13 -12.93
CA ILE A 45 -2.52 -5.60 -14.19
C ILE A 45 -3.59 -6.21 -15.07
N GLY A 46 -3.81 -5.61 -16.24
CA GLY A 46 -4.82 -6.13 -17.16
C GLY A 46 -5.04 -5.24 -18.35
N TRP A 47 -6.25 -5.29 -18.87
CA TRP A 47 -6.70 -4.45 -19.96
C TRP A 47 -8.10 -3.93 -19.64
N GLN A 48 -8.31 -2.64 -19.88
CA GLN A 48 -9.64 -2.06 -19.85
C GLN A 48 -9.95 -1.54 -21.25
N ASN A 49 -10.87 -2.19 -21.95
CA ASN A 49 -11.06 -2.01 -23.39
C ASN A 49 -9.74 -2.22 -24.14
N SER A 50 -9.25 -1.20 -24.85
CA SER A 50 -7.96 -1.23 -25.57
C SER A 50 -6.82 -0.54 -24.82
N ARG A 51 -7.02 -0.17 -23.55
CA ARG A 51 -6.00 0.47 -22.71
C ARG A 51 -5.35 -0.55 -21.80
N ARG A 52 -4.00 -0.57 -21.80
CA ARG A 52 -3.22 -1.33 -20.83
C ARG A 52 -3.41 -0.73 -19.45
N VAL A 53 -3.74 -1.57 -18.47
CA VAL A 53 -3.71 -1.24 -17.04
C VAL A 53 -2.47 -1.90 -16.44
N HIS A 54 -1.62 -1.08 -15.83
CA HIS A 54 -0.40 -1.49 -15.14
C HIS A 54 -0.06 -0.42 -14.10
N ASP A 55 -0.87 -0.36 -13.05
CA ASP A 55 -0.85 0.70 -12.06
C ASP A 55 -0.56 0.11 -10.67
N CYS A 56 0.21 0.84 -9.86
CA CYS A 56 0.50 0.47 -8.48
C CYS A 56 -0.58 1.07 -7.57
N ILE A 57 -1.32 0.21 -6.86
CA ILE A 57 -2.37 0.62 -5.92
C ILE A 57 -1.71 1.06 -4.61
N PHE A 58 -0.88 0.18 -4.05
CA PHE A 58 -0.13 0.41 -2.83
C PHE A 58 1.31 -0.05 -2.99
N HIS A 59 2.24 0.72 -2.42
CA HIS A 59 3.63 0.31 -2.27
C HIS A 59 4.10 0.64 -0.86
N PHE A 60 4.45 -0.42 -0.13
CA PHE A 60 5.09 -0.35 1.18
C PHE A 60 6.53 -0.86 1.11
N ASP A 61 7.43 -0.18 1.81
CA ASP A 61 8.75 -0.70 2.15
C ASP A 61 8.93 -0.77 3.67
N ILE A 62 9.85 -1.62 4.16
CA ILE A 62 10.39 -1.48 5.52
C ILE A 62 11.86 -1.09 5.41
N ILE A 63 12.18 0.14 5.82
CA ILE A 63 13.53 0.70 5.73
C ILE A 63 13.94 1.15 7.11
N ASP A 64 15.11 0.70 7.57
CA ASP A 64 15.65 0.96 8.91
C ASP A 64 14.66 0.63 10.04
N GLY A 65 13.89 -0.45 9.86
CA GLY A 65 12.91 -0.92 10.84
C GLY A 65 11.66 -0.05 10.98
N LYS A 66 11.38 0.81 10.00
CA LYS A 66 10.14 1.62 9.90
C LYS A 66 9.38 1.29 8.64
N ILE A 67 8.06 1.42 8.71
CA ILE A 67 7.19 1.24 7.54
C ILE A 67 7.23 2.52 6.72
N TRP A 68 7.40 2.40 5.42
CA TRP A 68 7.34 3.49 4.46
C TRP A 68 6.16 3.25 3.52
N LEU A 69 5.19 4.16 3.52
CA LEU A 69 4.18 4.19 2.46
C LEU A 69 4.73 5.01 1.30
N GLN A 70 5.19 4.30 0.27
CA GLN A 70 5.74 4.90 -0.94
C GLN A 70 4.63 5.42 -1.85
N GLU A 71 3.55 4.66 -1.97
CA GLU A 71 2.42 4.98 -2.84
C GLU A 71 1.11 4.46 -2.25
N ASN A 72 0.07 5.29 -2.35
CA ASN A 72 -1.31 4.96 -2.07
C ASN A 72 -2.16 5.71 -3.12
N ASN A 73 -2.56 4.98 -4.17
CA ASN A 73 -3.37 5.50 -5.26
C ASN A 73 -4.86 5.23 -5.03
N THR A 74 -5.29 5.24 -3.77
CA THR A 74 -6.67 5.05 -3.34
C THR A 74 -7.08 6.20 -2.43
N ASP A 75 -8.38 6.36 -2.23
CA ASP A 75 -8.92 7.28 -1.23
C ASP A 75 -8.88 6.69 0.21
N LEU A 76 -8.25 5.52 0.40
CA LEU A 76 -8.18 4.84 1.68
C LEU A 76 -7.21 5.58 2.63
N GLU A 77 -7.69 5.89 3.82
CA GLU A 77 -6.85 6.32 4.94
C GLU A 77 -6.26 5.06 5.61
N ILE A 78 -4.95 4.84 5.42
CA ILE A 78 -4.27 3.61 5.83
C ILE A 78 -4.00 3.53 7.34
N ASP A 79 -4.12 4.65 8.05
CA ASP A 79 -3.82 4.81 9.47
C ASP A 79 -4.79 4.00 10.33
N GLU A 80 -6.09 4.06 10.07
CA GLU A 80 -7.08 3.27 10.81
C GLU A 80 -6.80 1.76 10.71
N TYR A 81 -6.54 1.27 9.50
CA TYR A 81 -6.25 -0.14 9.24
C TYR A 81 -4.98 -0.62 9.93
N LEU A 82 -3.95 0.22 9.97
CA LEU A 82 -2.68 -0.14 10.59
C LEU A 82 -2.77 -0.04 12.12
N GLU A 83 -3.54 0.89 12.67
CA GLU A 83 -3.86 0.96 14.10
C GLU A 83 -4.59 -0.28 14.59
N GLU A 84 -5.60 -0.76 13.84
CA GLU A 84 -6.30 -2.02 14.14
C GLU A 84 -5.37 -3.23 14.15
N MET A 85 -4.28 -3.17 13.38
CA MET A 85 -3.23 -4.18 13.37
C MET A 85 -2.16 -3.97 14.44
N GLY A 86 -2.28 -2.94 15.29
CA GLY A 86 -1.34 -2.65 16.37
C GLY A 86 -0.13 -1.80 15.98
N ILE A 87 -0.14 -1.20 14.79
CA ILE A 87 0.92 -0.31 14.29
C ILE A 87 0.49 1.13 14.50
N SER A 88 1.24 1.88 15.29
CA SER A 88 0.98 3.31 15.51
C SER A 88 1.28 4.11 14.25
N PRO A 89 0.49 5.15 13.91
CA PRO A 89 0.76 6.02 12.76
C PRO A 89 2.14 6.69 12.79
N LYS A 90 2.72 6.86 13.99
CA LYS A 90 4.08 7.40 14.18
C LYS A 90 5.19 6.48 13.65
N GLU A 91 4.88 5.21 13.44
CA GLU A 91 5.80 4.19 12.94
C GLU A 91 5.81 4.14 11.41
N ILE A 92 4.93 4.91 10.76
CA ILE A 92 4.77 4.99 9.31
C ILE A 92 5.36 6.32 8.81
N SER A 93 6.26 6.23 7.86
CA SER A 93 6.81 7.39 7.15
C SER A 93 6.13 7.48 5.78
N LEU A 94 5.49 8.61 5.49
CA LEU A 94 4.94 8.87 4.16
C LEU A 94 6.05 9.38 3.25
N CYS A 95 6.22 8.78 2.08
CA CYS A 95 7.16 9.28 1.09
C CYS A 95 6.76 10.70 0.64
N ALA A 96 7.74 11.58 0.45
CA ALA A 96 7.53 13.01 0.25
C ALA A 96 6.64 13.36 -0.97
N GLN A 97 6.52 12.46 -1.96
CA GLN A 97 5.60 12.63 -3.08
C GLN A 97 4.14 12.41 -2.70
N VAL A 98 3.82 11.42 -1.85
CA VAL A 98 2.48 11.24 -1.26
C VAL A 98 2.07 12.45 -0.42
N PHE A 99 3.04 13.04 0.29
CA PHE A 99 2.84 14.28 1.06
C PHE A 99 2.46 15.49 0.18
N ARG A 100 2.89 15.52 -1.09
CA ARG A 100 2.65 16.66 -1.99
C ARG A 100 1.24 16.67 -2.56
N LEU A 101 0.61 15.52 -2.77
CA LEU A 101 -0.77 15.40 -3.29
C LEU A 101 -1.83 15.69 -2.20
N ARG A 102 -1.63 15.23 -0.95
CA ARG A 102 -2.54 15.54 0.17
C ARG A 102 -2.71 17.04 0.44
N ARG A 103 -1.68 17.86 0.18
CA ARG A 103 -1.77 19.33 0.35
C ARG A 103 -2.51 20.06 -0.78
N VAL A 104 -2.69 19.44 -1.95
CA VAL A 104 -3.41 20.07 -3.07
C VAL A 104 -4.92 19.85 -2.93
N ILE A 105 -5.34 18.66 -2.50
CA ILE A 105 -6.77 18.31 -2.37
C ILE A 105 -7.43 19.08 -1.22
N VAL A 106 -6.76 19.23 -0.06
CA VAL A 106 -7.31 19.97 1.10
C VAL A 106 -7.36 21.49 0.88
N LYS A 107 -6.71 22.03 -0.16
CA LYS A 107 -6.76 23.47 -0.50
C LYS A 107 -7.80 23.84 -1.55
N GLN A 108 -8.58 22.88 -2.05
CA GLN A 108 -9.62 23.11 -3.06
C GLN A 108 -11.04 22.80 -2.54
N MET A 109 -11.20 22.58 -1.24
CA MET A 109 -12.49 22.51 -0.56
C MET A 109 -12.66 23.68 0.41
#